data_AF-A0A843KF61-F1
#
_entry.id   AF-A0A843KF61-F1
#
_cell.length_a   1.000
_cell.length_b   1.000
_cell.length_c   1.000
_cell.angle_alpha   90.00
_cell.angle_beta   90.00
_cell.angle_gamma   90.00
#
_symmetry.space_group_name_H-M   'P 1'
#
loop_
_entity.id
_entity.type
_entity.pdbx_description
1 polymer ?
#
loop_
_entity_poly.entity_id
_entity_poly.type
_entity_poly.pdbx_seq_one_letter_code
_entity_poly.pdbx_strand_id
1 'polypeptide(L)'
;AKKVRFSMLLSLAPRTVVGLSNVSNGAKERSMLNRTFLAMLMGAGLDAAIVDVQDAELMAVIKAGELLKAEKLYCDDFLKA
;
A
#
# COMPACT_ATOMS: atom_id res chain seq x y z
N ALA A 1 -19.87 16.20 1.27
CA ALA A 1 -18.46 16.22 0.83
C ALA A 1 -18.41 16.27 -0.69
N LYS A 2 -17.78 17.28 -1.30
CA LYS A 2 -17.59 17.34 -2.76
C LYS A 2 -16.57 16.28 -3.16
N LYS A 3 -17.01 15.24 -3.87
CA LYS A 3 -16.12 14.23 -4.46
C LYS A 3 -15.44 14.87 -5.67
N VAL A 4 -14.28 15.47 -5.46
CA VAL A 4 -13.44 15.97 -6.56
C VAL A 4 -12.87 14.77 -7.29
N ARG A 5 -13.48 14.42 -8.42
CA ARG A 5 -12.93 13.41 -9.35
C ARG A 5 -12.02 14.14 -10.33
N PHE A 6 -10.72 13.92 -10.22
CA PHE A 6 -9.79 14.22 -11.30
C PHE A 6 -10.02 13.15 -12.40
N SER A 7 -11.02 13.36 -13.26
CA SER A 7 -11.16 12.58 -14.49
C SER A 7 -10.07 13.06 -15.46
N MET A 8 -9.05 12.23 -15.69
CA MET A 8 -8.00 12.53 -16.66
C MET A 8 -8.55 12.49 -18.08
N LEU A 9 -8.10 13.45 -18.90
CA LEU A 9 -8.33 13.58 -20.33
C LEU A 9 -7.79 12.42 -21.18
N LEU A 10 -7.20 11.38 -20.57
CA LEU A 10 -6.49 10.29 -21.24
C LEU A 10 -7.14 8.95 -20.88
N SER A 11 -7.07 7.99 -21.79
CA SER A 11 -7.67 6.65 -21.65
C SER A 11 -7.02 5.77 -20.57
N LEU A 12 -5.96 6.24 -19.92
CA LEU A 12 -5.23 5.53 -18.87
C LEU A 12 -5.68 5.99 -17.47
N ALA A 13 -5.84 5.03 -16.56
CA ALA A 13 -6.14 5.34 -15.17
C ALA A 13 -4.97 6.10 -14.52
N PRO A 14 -5.24 7.18 -13.75
CA PRO A 14 -4.19 7.89 -13.03
C PRO A 14 -3.56 6.99 -11.96
N ARG A 15 -2.24 7.06 -11.83
CA ARG A 15 -1.50 6.39 -10.77
C ARG A 15 -1.74 7.08 -9.42
N THR A 16 -1.81 6.31 -8.35
CA THR A 16 -2.11 6.77 -7.00
C THR A 16 -0.94 6.56 -6.06
N VAL A 17 -0.62 7.57 -5.24
CA VAL A 17 0.45 7.52 -4.24
C VAL A 17 -0.04 8.06 -2.91
N VAL A 18 0.40 7.45 -1.80
CA VAL A 18 0.06 7.88 -0.44
C VAL A 18 1.30 8.05 0.44
N GLY A 19 1.31 9.05 1.31
CA GLY A 19 2.20 9.11 2.46
C GLY A 19 1.60 8.32 3.62
N LEU A 20 2.02 7.06 3.80
CA LEU A 20 1.32 6.11 4.66
C LEU A 20 1.34 6.55 6.13
N SER A 21 2.46 7.08 6.63
CA SER A 21 2.65 7.48 8.02
C SER A 21 1.71 8.59 8.50
N ASN A 22 1.06 9.31 7.57
CA ASN A 22 0.10 10.35 7.92
C ASN A 22 -1.18 9.77 8.56
N VAL A 23 -1.57 8.54 8.21
CA VAL A 23 -2.80 7.91 8.74
C VAL A 23 -2.71 7.64 10.25
N SER A 24 -1.51 7.41 10.76
CA SER A 24 -1.24 7.03 12.14
C SER A 24 -0.69 8.18 12.99
N ASN A 25 -0.72 9.43 12.50
CA ASN A 25 -0.09 10.52 13.23
C ASN A 25 -0.76 10.78 14.59
N GLY A 26 0.05 10.80 15.66
CA GLY A 26 -0.44 10.95 17.04
C GLY A 26 -1.04 9.68 17.67
N ALA A 27 -1.11 8.56 16.96
CA ALA A 27 -1.54 7.29 17.52
C ALA A 27 -0.40 6.60 18.29
N LYS A 28 -0.76 5.76 19.28
CA LYS A 28 0.19 4.90 19.99
C LYS A 28 0.65 3.72 19.12
N GLU A 29 -0.29 2.99 18.53
CA GLU A 29 -0.03 1.79 17.73
C GLU A 29 0.15 2.10 16.23
N ARG A 30 1.17 2.92 15.91
CA ARG A 30 1.34 3.45 14.53
C ARG A 30 1.61 2.36 13.50
N SER A 31 2.49 1.41 13.81
CA SER A 31 2.85 0.32 12.90
C SER A 31 1.65 -0.54 12.53
N MET A 32 0.83 -0.92 13.52
CA MET A 32 -0.36 -1.72 13.25
C MET A 32 -1.35 -1.00 12.32
N LEU A 33 -1.58 0.30 12.55
CA LEU A 33 -2.44 1.12 11.69
C LEU A 33 -1.87 1.25 10.28
N ASN A 34 -0.56 1.51 10.15
CA ASN A 34 0.10 1.65 8.85
C ASN A 34 0.01 0.36 8.03
N ARG A 35 0.37 -0.80 8.63
CA ARG A 35 0.33 -2.12 7.99
C ARG A 35 -1.07 -2.48 7.52
N THR A 36 -2.06 -2.32 8.40
CA THR A 36 -3.47 -2.63 8.11
C THR A 36 -4.00 -1.75 6.98
N PHE A 37 -3.75 -0.44 7.08
CA PHE A 37 -4.22 0.51 6.07
C PHE A 37 -3.53 0.28 4.72
N LEU A 38 -2.23 -0.06 4.71
CA LEU A 38 -1.51 -0.41 3.49
C LEU A 38 -2.14 -1.63 2.79
N ALA A 39 -2.43 -2.71 3.51
CA ALA A 39 -3.08 -3.90 2.94
C ALA A 39 -4.45 -3.55 2.30
N MET A 40 -5.24 -2.71 2.98
CA MET A 40 -6.53 -2.22 2.45
C MET A 40 -6.33 -1.40 1.16
N LEU A 41 -5.34 -0.51 1.14
CA LEU A 41 -5.05 0.32 -0.04
C LEU A 41 -4.52 -0.51 -1.22
N MET A 42 -3.67 -1.51 -0.97
CA MET A 42 -3.20 -2.44 -2.00
C MET A 42 -4.37 -3.18 -2.64
N GLY A 43 -5.33 -3.66 -1.84
CA GLY A 43 -6.58 -4.28 -2.32
C GLY A 43 -7.49 -3.31 -3.08
N ALA A 44 -7.39 -2.01 -2.80
CA ALA A 44 -8.13 -0.95 -3.51
C ALA A 44 -7.44 -0.45 -4.80
N GLY A 45 -6.29 -1.02 -5.17
CA GLY A 45 -5.56 -0.67 -6.40
C GLY A 45 -4.55 0.47 -6.24
N LEU A 46 -4.02 0.70 -5.04
CA LEU A 46 -2.92 1.65 -4.83
C LEU A 46 -1.69 1.27 -5.65
N ASP A 47 -1.05 2.26 -6.28
CA ASP A 47 0.15 2.05 -7.12
C ASP A 47 1.47 2.25 -6.37
N ALA A 48 1.51 3.15 -5.38
CA ALA A 48 2.72 3.45 -4.61
C ALA A 48 2.41 3.97 -3.19
N ALA A 49 3.32 3.71 -2.25
CA ALA A 49 3.26 4.26 -0.90
C ALA A 49 4.65 4.71 -0.42
N ILE A 50 4.72 5.87 0.24
CA ILE A 50 5.88 6.27 1.03
C ILE A 50 5.69 5.66 2.41
N VAL A 51 6.57 4.72 2.77
CA VAL A 51 6.46 3.89 3.97
C VAL A 51 7.75 3.90 4.78
N ASP A 52 7.68 3.43 6.03
CA ASP A 52 8.87 3.16 6.82
C ASP A 52 9.44 1.77 6.46
N VAL A 53 10.60 1.77 5.81
CA VAL A 53 11.28 0.55 5.34
C VAL A 53 11.92 -0.25 6.48
N GLN A 54 12.08 0.35 7.67
CA GLN A 54 12.62 -0.35 8.84
C GLN A 54 11.55 -1.22 9.54
N ASP A 55 10.29 -1.04 9.19
CA ASP A 55 9.19 -1.89 9.68
C ASP A 55 9.14 -3.20 8.87
N ALA A 56 9.82 -4.24 9.35
CA ALA A 56 9.94 -5.52 8.67
C ALA A 56 8.60 -6.21 8.39
N GLU A 57 7.62 -6.07 9.30
CA GLU A 57 6.28 -6.62 9.11
C GLU A 57 5.49 -5.83 8.05
N LEU A 58 5.68 -4.52 7.97
CA LEU A 58 5.12 -3.72 6.89
C LEU A 58 5.68 -4.14 5.54
N MET A 59 6.98 -4.39 5.46
CA MET A 59 7.61 -4.92 4.25
C MET A 59 7.09 -6.33 3.89
N ALA A 60 6.83 -7.18 4.89
CA ALA A 60 6.19 -8.48 4.68
C ALA A 60 4.77 -8.35 4.11
N VAL A 61 3.97 -7.39 4.59
CA VAL A 61 2.64 -7.08 4.04
C VAL A 61 2.72 -6.66 2.57
N ILE A 62 3.71 -5.87 2.18
CA ILE A 62 3.92 -5.49 0.78
C ILE A 62 4.18 -6.73 -0.07
N LYS A 63 5.14 -7.57 0.31
CA LYS A 63 5.49 -8.78 -0.46
C LYS A 63 4.31 -9.74 -0.58
N ALA A 64 3.56 -9.94 0.52
CA ALA A 64 2.34 -10.75 0.50
C ALA A 64 1.26 -10.14 -0.40
N GLY A 65 1.06 -8.82 -0.34
CA GLY A 65 0.09 -8.11 -1.18
C GLY A 65 0.42 -8.19 -2.66
N GLU A 66 1.69 -8.05 -3.05
CA GLU A 66 2.15 -8.22 -4.44
C GLU A 66 1.85 -9.62 -4.99
N LEU A 67 2.08 -10.66 -4.17
CA LEU A 67 1.70 -12.04 -4.52
C LEU A 67 0.20 -12.20 -4.69
N LEU A 68 -0.60 -11.69 -3.74
CA LEU A 68 -2.06 -11.80 -3.77
C LEU A 68 -2.68 -11.04 -4.95
N LYS A 69 -2.01 -10.00 -5.45
CA LYS A 69 -2.38 -9.26 -6.67
C LYS A 69 -1.85 -9.90 -7.95
N ALA A 70 -1.16 -11.04 -7.87
CA ALA A 70 -0.47 -11.70 -8.97
C ALA A 70 0.56 -10.80 -9.70
N GLU A 71 1.12 -9.82 -8.99
CA GLU A 71 2.20 -8.94 -9.50
C GLU A 71 3.56 -9.63 -9.45
N LYS A 72 3.71 -10.62 -8.57
CA LYS A 72 4.87 -11.51 -8.47
C LYS A 72 4.45 -12.98 -8.49
N LEU A 73 5.33 -13.82 -9.03
CA LEU A 73 5.19 -15.28 -8.98
C LEU A 73 5.43 -15.80 -7.57
N TYR A 74 4.60 -16.76 -7.16
CA TYR A 74 4.74 -17.41 -5.85
C TYR A 74 6.04 -18.21 -5.74
N CYS A 75 6.68 -18.11 -4.58
CA CYS A 75 7.71 -19.04 -4.11
C CYS A 75 7.61 -19.18 -2.59
N ASP A 76 8.05 -20.32 -2.04
CA ASP A 76 7.94 -20.59 -0.60
C ASP A 76 8.68 -19.55 0.26
N ASP A 77 9.82 -19.06 -0.25
CA ASP A 77 10.67 -18.06 0.40
C ASP A 77 10.37 -16.61 -0.06
N PHE A 78 9.14 -16.30 -0.49
CA PHE A 78 8.81 -14.98 -1.06
C PHE A 78 9.11 -13.79 -0.15
N LEU A 79 9.12 -13.99 1.17
CA LEU A 79 9.49 -12.94 2.12
C LEU A 79 10.96 -12.54 2.04
N LYS A 80 11.84 -13.43 1.54
CA LYS A 80 13.27 -13.16 1.35
C LYS A 80 13.61 -12.63 -0.05
N ALA A 81 12.76 -12.90 -1.04
CA ALA A 81 12.87 -12.44 -2.42
C ALA A 81 12.37 -10.99 -2.59
#